data_AF-A0A9X1XN83-F1
#
_entry.id   AF-A0A9X1XN83-F1
#
_cell.length_a   1.000
_cell.length_b   1.000
_cell.length_c   1.000
_cell.angle_alpha   90.00
_cell.angle_beta   90.00
_cell.angle_gamma   90.00
#
_symmetry.space_group_name_H-M   'P 1'
#
loop_
_entity.id
_entity.type
_entity.pdbx_description
1 polymer ?
#
loop_
_entity_poly.entity_id
_entity_poly.type
_entity_poly.pdbx_seq_one_letter_code
_entity_poly.pdbx_strand_id
1 'polypeptide(L)'
;NRQETIDGDKTSITNQTFTETVEQDVTVTYNENESVNVANDRELTMGGHRKTTIGKNDELTVDGEQSTVVFESRSSEVAKEESLNVGGHLDVQVQGNTSIKSSAETTVISADEIKVHVGSAGITLKKNGNISVYGSSIMVDGSTNVKIQGGAVKINPSAAASRFVGVNMRPQIVKPKPEMTSESYAAITEAGNLMQELCQCDKGGVCQLHS
;
A
#
# COMPACT_ATOMS: atom_id res chain seq x y z
N ASN A 1 -5.83 21.74 -59.21
CA ASN A 1 -6.04 22.24 -57.83
C ASN A 1 -7.31 23.06 -57.79
N ARG A 2 -8.19 22.78 -56.83
CA ARG A 2 -9.40 23.57 -56.55
C ARG A 2 -9.18 24.30 -55.21
N GLN A 3 -9.53 25.57 -55.15
CA GLN A 3 -9.48 26.39 -53.93
C GLN A 3 -10.84 27.06 -53.73
N GLU A 4 -11.33 27.05 -52.50
CA GLU A 4 -12.53 27.77 -52.07
C GLU A 4 -12.11 28.65 -50.90
N THR A 5 -12.45 29.95 -50.96
CA THR A 5 -12.23 30.91 -49.88
C THR A 5 -13.59 31.45 -49.45
N ILE A 6 -13.82 31.51 -48.15
CA ILE A 6 -15.04 32.04 -47.55
C ILE A 6 -14.58 33.01 -46.47
N ASP A 7 -14.85 34.29 -46.65
CA ASP A 7 -14.42 35.34 -45.71
C ASP A 7 -15.34 35.47 -44.49
N GLY A 8 -16.54 34.87 -44.55
CA GLY A 8 -17.53 34.82 -43.47
C GLY A 8 -17.89 33.40 -43.05
N ASP A 9 -19.10 33.23 -42.51
CA ASP A 9 -19.54 31.93 -41.99
C ASP A 9 -19.93 30.96 -43.10
N LYS A 10 -19.54 29.69 -42.96
CA LYS A 10 -20.00 28.57 -43.81
C LYS A 10 -20.93 27.67 -43.01
N THR A 11 -22.16 27.50 -43.48
CA THR A 11 -23.08 26.45 -42.99
C THR A 11 -23.32 25.42 -44.10
N SER A 12 -23.21 24.13 -43.77
CA SER A 12 -23.54 23.03 -44.67
C SER A 12 -24.56 22.12 -44.01
N ILE A 13 -25.67 21.84 -44.69
CA ILE A 13 -26.75 20.98 -44.20
C ILE A 13 -26.97 19.87 -45.21
N THR A 14 -26.80 18.62 -44.77
CA THR A 14 -27.18 17.43 -45.55
C THR A 14 -28.31 16.73 -44.81
N ASN A 15 -29.52 16.73 -45.39
CA ASN A 15 -30.72 16.14 -44.75
C ASN A 15 -30.82 14.61 -44.93
N GLN A 16 -29.80 14.00 -45.53
CA GLN A 16 -29.72 12.57 -45.84
C GLN A 16 -28.28 12.10 -45.56
N THR A 17 -27.81 11.10 -46.31
CA THR A 17 -26.45 10.57 -46.19
C THR A 17 -25.40 11.51 -46.79
N PHE A 18 -24.32 11.75 -46.04
CA PHE A 18 -23.08 12.33 -46.54
C PHE A 18 -22.00 11.25 -46.59
N THR A 19 -21.27 11.16 -47.71
CA THR A 19 -20.13 10.25 -47.87
C THR A 19 -19.00 11.02 -48.52
N GLU A 20 -17.82 10.92 -47.94
CA GLU A 20 -16.60 11.52 -48.45
C GLU A 20 -15.54 10.44 -48.64
N THR A 21 -14.77 10.55 -49.71
CA THR A 21 -13.64 9.66 -49.98
C THR A 21 -12.49 10.51 -50.48
N VAL A 22 -11.36 10.39 -49.80
CA VAL A 22 -10.10 11.03 -50.19
C VAL A 22 -9.06 9.92 -50.27
N GLU A 23 -8.48 9.72 -51.45
CA GLU A 23 -7.54 8.62 -51.71
C GLU A 23 -6.11 8.91 -51.21
N GLN A 24 -5.87 10.15 -50.79
CA GLN A 24 -4.57 10.65 -50.35
C GLN A 24 -4.72 11.32 -48.98
N ASP A 25 -3.72 12.10 -48.59
CA ASP A 25 -3.64 12.74 -47.28
C ASP A 25 -4.73 13.80 -47.07
N VAL A 26 -5.25 13.85 -45.84
CA VAL A 26 -6.16 14.89 -45.36
C VAL A 26 -5.49 15.64 -44.22
N THR A 27 -5.42 16.96 -44.33
CA THR A 27 -5.02 17.85 -43.23
C THR A 27 -6.18 18.77 -42.89
N VAL A 28 -6.54 18.81 -41.61
CA VAL A 28 -7.56 19.73 -41.09
C VAL A 28 -6.95 20.53 -39.95
N THR A 29 -7.19 21.83 -39.95
CA THR A 29 -6.75 22.75 -38.90
C THR A 29 -7.93 23.55 -38.40
N TYR A 30 -8.24 23.42 -37.11
CA TYR A 30 -9.15 24.31 -36.40
C TYR A 30 -8.30 25.22 -35.50
N ASN A 31 -8.40 26.53 -35.69
CA ASN A 31 -7.61 27.50 -34.92
C ASN A 31 -8.25 27.86 -33.57
N GLU A 32 -9.52 27.50 -33.38
CA GLU A 32 -10.28 27.73 -32.16
C GLU A 32 -10.80 26.39 -31.62
N ASN A 33 -12.11 26.27 -31.38
CA ASN A 33 -12.71 25.09 -30.78
C ASN A 33 -13.32 24.16 -31.85
N GLU A 34 -13.29 22.87 -31.58
CA GLU A 34 -14.04 21.85 -32.31
C GLU A 34 -15.08 21.24 -31.35
N SER A 35 -16.33 21.08 -31.82
CA SER A 35 -17.37 20.34 -31.11
C SER A 35 -18.00 19.34 -32.06
N VAL A 36 -17.99 18.07 -31.66
CA VAL A 36 -18.54 16.97 -32.44
C VAL A 36 -19.62 16.30 -31.61
N ASN A 37 -20.83 16.24 -32.15
CA ASN A 37 -21.94 15.52 -31.56
C ASN A 37 -22.36 14.39 -32.51
N VAL A 38 -22.39 13.16 -32.01
CA VAL A 38 -22.86 11.98 -32.73
C VAL A 38 -24.02 11.40 -31.92
N ALA A 39 -25.23 11.41 -32.49
CA ALA A 39 -26.44 11.04 -31.76
C ALA A 39 -26.57 9.53 -31.49
N ASN A 40 -25.93 8.71 -32.32
CA ASN A 40 -25.91 7.26 -32.19
C ASN A 40 -24.44 6.81 -32.05
N ASP A 41 -23.97 5.92 -32.92
CA ASP A 41 -22.66 5.30 -32.79
C ASP A 41 -21.56 6.01 -33.59
N ARG A 42 -20.33 5.95 -33.05
CA ARG A 42 -19.11 6.36 -33.75
C ARG A 42 -18.15 5.17 -33.83
N GLU A 43 -17.82 4.77 -35.05
CA GLU A 43 -16.75 3.81 -35.33
C GLU A 43 -15.53 4.55 -35.90
N LEU A 44 -14.33 4.23 -35.41
CA LEU A 44 -13.07 4.77 -35.92
C LEU A 44 -12.08 3.63 -36.14
N THR A 45 -11.73 3.40 -37.40
CA THR A 45 -10.70 2.42 -37.78
C THR A 45 -9.49 3.15 -38.32
N MET A 46 -8.32 2.84 -37.77
CA MET A 46 -7.03 3.32 -38.24
C MET A 46 -6.19 2.12 -38.66
N GLY A 47 -5.80 2.05 -39.94
CA GLY A 47 -4.94 0.97 -40.43
C GLY A 47 -3.46 1.11 -40.00
N GLY A 48 -3.07 2.30 -39.55
CA GLY A 48 -1.72 2.64 -39.11
C GLY A 48 -1.66 3.13 -37.67
N HIS A 49 -0.72 4.01 -37.39
CA HIS A 49 -0.44 4.54 -36.06
C HIS A 49 -1.30 5.76 -35.70
N ARG A 50 -1.76 5.84 -34.45
CA ARG A 50 -2.40 7.02 -33.87
C ARG A 50 -1.48 7.68 -32.83
N LYS A 51 -1.21 8.97 -33.00
CA LYS A 51 -0.58 9.83 -31.99
C LYS A 51 -1.56 10.92 -31.56
N THR A 52 -1.67 11.15 -30.26
CA THR A 52 -2.49 12.23 -29.72
C THR A 52 -1.64 13.03 -28.72
N THR A 53 -1.64 14.35 -28.87
CA THR A 53 -0.96 15.28 -27.96
C THR A 53 -2.01 16.27 -27.45
N ILE A 54 -2.17 16.33 -26.14
CA ILE A 54 -3.12 17.23 -25.47
C ILE A 54 -2.29 18.18 -24.62
N GLY A 55 -2.38 19.49 -24.90
CA GLY A 55 -1.54 20.49 -24.24
C GLY A 55 -1.98 20.84 -22.81
N LYS A 56 -3.19 20.41 -22.40
CA LYS A 56 -3.77 20.68 -21.09
C LYS A 56 -4.40 19.39 -20.51
N ASN A 57 -5.72 19.37 -20.33
CA ASN A 57 -6.44 18.30 -19.67
C ASN A 57 -7.13 17.40 -20.72
N ASP A 58 -7.20 16.11 -20.43
CA ASP A 58 -7.98 15.11 -21.14
C ASP A 58 -9.00 14.52 -20.16
N GLU A 59 -10.29 14.64 -20.45
CA GLU A 59 -11.38 14.16 -19.60
C GLU A 59 -12.25 13.20 -20.42
N LEU A 60 -12.44 11.99 -19.87
CA LEU A 60 -13.24 10.95 -20.48
C LEU A 60 -14.31 10.47 -19.50
N THR A 61 -15.56 10.65 -19.88
CA THR A 61 -16.71 10.09 -19.18
C THR A 61 -17.34 9.02 -20.06
N VAL A 62 -17.49 7.81 -19.50
CA VAL A 62 -18.16 6.68 -20.13
C VAL A 62 -19.24 6.21 -19.15
N ASP A 63 -20.51 6.45 -19.48
CA ASP A 63 -21.63 6.06 -18.62
C ASP A 63 -21.90 4.54 -18.67
N GLY A 64 -21.46 3.89 -19.75
CA GLY A 64 -21.54 2.45 -19.95
C GLY A 64 -20.24 1.72 -19.63
N GLU A 65 -20.04 0.58 -20.29
CA GLU A 65 -18.82 -0.22 -20.16
C GLU A 65 -17.67 0.36 -21.00
N GLN A 66 -16.47 0.37 -20.44
CA GLN A 66 -15.23 0.64 -21.16
C GLN A 66 -14.38 -0.64 -21.23
N SER A 67 -14.19 -1.18 -22.44
CA SER A 67 -13.30 -2.31 -22.70
C SER A 67 -12.09 -1.87 -23.52
N THR A 68 -10.91 -2.36 -23.16
CA THR A 68 -9.65 -2.05 -23.85
C THR A 68 -8.86 -3.33 -24.06
N VAL A 69 -8.52 -3.62 -25.31
CA VAL A 69 -7.67 -4.77 -25.69
C VAL A 69 -6.39 -4.23 -26.32
N VAL A 70 -5.25 -4.62 -25.76
CA VAL A 70 -3.92 -4.32 -26.29
C VAL A 70 -3.24 -5.67 -26.53
N PHE A 71 -2.90 -5.96 -27.79
CA PHE A 71 -2.30 -7.24 -28.17
C PHE A 71 -0.83 -7.37 -27.79
N GLU A 72 -0.13 -6.24 -27.72
CA GLU A 72 1.29 -6.18 -27.38
C GLU A 72 1.48 -5.50 -26.01
N SER A 73 2.49 -4.65 -25.87
CA SER A 73 2.82 -3.98 -24.62
C SER A 73 1.99 -2.71 -24.38
N ARG A 74 1.67 -2.45 -23.11
CA ARG A 74 1.18 -1.16 -22.62
C ARG A 74 2.19 -0.57 -21.65
N SER A 75 2.54 0.71 -21.82
CA SER A 75 3.32 1.49 -20.88
C SER A 75 2.51 2.71 -20.42
N SER A 76 2.63 3.07 -19.14
CA SER A 76 1.97 4.24 -18.55
C SER A 76 2.97 4.94 -17.64
N GLU A 77 3.13 6.25 -17.82
CA GLU A 77 3.98 7.09 -17.00
C GLU A 77 3.17 8.26 -16.46
N VAL A 78 3.10 8.36 -15.14
CA VAL A 78 2.38 9.42 -14.43
C VAL A 78 3.40 10.17 -13.57
N ALA A 79 3.69 11.43 -13.94
CA ALA A 79 4.78 12.19 -13.34
C ALA A 79 4.50 12.69 -11.92
N LYS A 80 3.24 12.70 -11.49
CA LYS A 80 2.82 13.20 -10.16
C LYS A 80 2.08 12.14 -9.37
N GLU A 81 0.79 11.99 -9.62
CA GLU A 81 -0.11 11.20 -8.78
C GLU A 81 -1.09 10.41 -9.66
N GLU A 82 -1.33 9.15 -9.30
CA GLU A 82 -2.35 8.29 -9.87
C GLU A 82 -3.30 7.85 -8.74
N SER A 83 -4.60 7.98 -8.98
CA SER A 83 -5.65 7.55 -8.04
C SER A 83 -6.63 6.64 -8.76
N LEU A 84 -6.89 5.47 -8.17
CA LEU A 84 -7.82 4.48 -8.70
C LEU A 84 -8.91 4.21 -7.66
N ASN A 85 -10.14 4.58 -7.97
CA ASN A 85 -11.31 4.29 -7.15
C ASN A 85 -12.24 3.33 -7.89
N VAL A 86 -12.44 2.14 -7.33
CA VAL A 86 -13.29 1.08 -7.91
C VAL A 86 -14.44 0.84 -6.94
N GLY A 87 -15.67 1.13 -7.36
CA GLY A 87 -16.86 0.95 -6.52
C GLY A 87 -17.27 -0.53 -6.34
N GLY A 88 -16.81 -1.41 -7.24
CA GLY A 88 -17.07 -2.85 -7.22
C GLY A 88 -15.84 -3.68 -6.87
N HIS A 89 -15.61 -4.75 -7.62
CA HIS A 89 -14.47 -5.65 -7.45
C HIS A 89 -13.32 -5.31 -8.40
N LEU A 90 -12.09 -5.32 -7.90
CA LEU A 90 -10.87 -5.25 -8.69
C LEU A 90 -10.22 -6.63 -8.76
N ASP A 91 -10.15 -7.19 -9.97
CA ASP A 91 -9.39 -8.41 -10.28
C ASP A 91 -8.17 -8.06 -11.14
N VAL A 92 -7.02 -8.65 -10.82
CA VAL A 92 -5.78 -8.45 -11.57
C VAL A 92 -5.12 -9.81 -11.80
N GLN A 93 -5.19 -10.29 -13.04
CA GLN A 93 -4.59 -11.56 -13.45
C GLN A 93 -3.36 -11.32 -14.32
N VAL A 94 -2.23 -11.93 -13.93
CA VAL A 94 -0.96 -11.87 -14.67
C VAL A 94 -0.42 -13.28 -14.84
N GLN A 95 -0.12 -13.67 -16.07
CA GLN A 95 0.47 -14.99 -16.37
C GLN A 95 1.98 -15.03 -16.11
N GLY A 96 2.65 -13.89 -16.28
CA GLY A 96 4.07 -13.71 -15.99
C GLY A 96 4.33 -13.24 -14.56
N ASN A 97 5.42 -12.49 -14.40
CA ASN A 97 5.83 -11.97 -13.10
C ASN A 97 5.12 -10.65 -12.76
N THR A 98 4.87 -10.43 -11.48
CA THR A 98 4.42 -9.15 -10.92
C THR A 98 5.48 -8.61 -9.98
N SER A 99 5.81 -7.32 -10.09
CA SER A 99 6.75 -6.63 -9.19
C SER A 99 6.19 -5.28 -8.78
N ILE A 100 6.22 -4.98 -7.49
CA ILE A 100 5.86 -3.68 -6.92
C ILE A 100 7.08 -3.12 -6.22
N LYS A 101 7.50 -1.92 -6.60
CA LYS A 101 8.61 -1.20 -5.98
C LYS A 101 8.13 0.17 -5.55
N SER A 102 8.18 0.44 -4.24
CA SER A 102 8.05 1.78 -3.70
C SER A 102 9.38 2.20 -3.11
N SER A 103 9.79 3.45 -3.38
CA SER A 103 10.96 4.06 -2.73
C SER A 103 10.61 4.68 -1.37
N ALA A 104 9.32 4.74 -1.03
CA ALA A 104 8.80 5.30 0.20
C ALA A 104 7.87 4.28 0.89
N GLU A 105 7.01 4.77 1.79
CA GLU A 105 6.04 3.92 2.48
C GLU A 105 5.11 3.19 1.50
N THR A 106 4.73 1.96 1.86
CA THR A 106 3.67 1.20 1.20
C THR A 106 2.69 0.74 2.28
N THR A 107 1.43 1.11 2.13
CA THR A 107 0.36 0.81 3.09
C THR A 107 -0.74 0.00 2.43
N VAL A 108 -1.12 -1.12 3.07
CA VAL A 108 -2.22 -2.00 2.63
C VAL A 108 -3.24 -2.09 3.76
N ILE A 109 -4.45 -1.61 3.50
CA ILE A 109 -5.55 -1.55 4.48
C ILE A 109 -6.70 -2.42 3.96
N SER A 110 -7.17 -3.36 4.78
CA SER A 110 -8.33 -4.21 4.48
C SER A 110 -9.31 -4.17 5.65
N ALA A 111 -10.60 -4.17 5.34
CA ALA A 111 -11.66 -4.14 6.35
C ALA A 111 -11.87 -5.50 7.04
N ASP A 112 -11.48 -6.60 6.40
CA ASP A 112 -11.73 -7.95 6.93
C ASP A 112 -10.47 -8.81 7.01
N GLU A 113 -9.81 -9.06 5.88
CA GLU A 113 -8.67 -9.98 5.81
C GLU A 113 -7.68 -9.59 4.72
N ILE A 114 -6.40 -9.88 4.96
CA ILE A 114 -5.35 -9.88 3.94
C ILE A 114 -4.79 -11.30 3.86
N LYS A 115 -4.82 -11.88 2.67
CA LYS A 115 -4.30 -13.22 2.37
C LYS A 115 -3.23 -13.16 1.30
N VAL A 116 -2.07 -13.74 1.58
CA VAL A 116 -1.01 -13.99 0.62
C VAL A 116 -0.85 -15.50 0.52
N HIS A 117 -1.07 -16.07 -0.66
CA HIS A 117 -1.05 -17.51 -0.90
C HIS A 117 -0.04 -17.86 -1.98
N VAL A 118 0.77 -18.89 -1.72
CA VAL A 118 1.73 -19.46 -2.67
C VAL A 118 1.71 -20.97 -2.54
N GLY A 119 0.98 -21.67 -3.41
CA GLY A 119 0.79 -23.12 -3.31
C GLY A 119 0.24 -23.52 -1.94
N SER A 120 1.00 -24.32 -1.17
CA SER A 120 0.64 -24.75 0.20
C SER A 120 1.15 -23.83 1.32
N ALA A 121 1.78 -22.70 0.98
CA ALA A 121 2.28 -21.72 1.95
C ALA A 121 1.45 -20.43 1.90
N GLY A 122 1.51 -19.64 2.97
CA GLY A 122 0.85 -18.35 2.98
C GLY A 122 0.97 -17.56 4.27
N ILE A 123 0.44 -16.34 4.20
CA ILE A 123 0.33 -15.37 5.28
C ILE A 123 -1.12 -14.89 5.32
N THR A 124 -1.70 -14.79 6.51
CA THR A 124 -3.08 -14.32 6.69
C THR A 124 -3.16 -13.38 7.88
N LEU A 125 -3.72 -12.18 7.66
CA LEU A 125 -4.00 -11.18 8.69
C LEU A 125 -5.51 -10.97 8.72
N LYS A 126 -6.13 -11.12 9.89
CA LYS A 126 -7.57 -10.97 10.09
C LYS A 126 -7.90 -9.75 10.93
N LYS A 127 -9.09 -9.16 10.73
CA LYS A 127 -9.59 -8.01 11.52
C LYS A 127 -9.62 -8.25 13.04
N ASN A 128 -9.70 -9.50 13.48
CA ASN A 128 -9.68 -9.86 14.90
C ASN A 128 -8.27 -9.89 15.51
N GLY A 129 -7.23 -9.52 14.74
CA GLY A 129 -5.84 -9.50 15.17
C GLY A 129 -5.10 -10.83 15.00
N ASN A 130 -5.77 -11.90 14.54
CA ASN A 130 -5.10 -13.17 14.27
C ASN A 130 -4.18 -13.03 13.05
N ILE A 131 -2.92 -13.39 13.25
CA ILE A 131 -1.90 -13.48 12.20
C ILE A 131 -1.49 -14.95 12.09
N SER A 132 -1.48 -15.50 10.87
CA SER A 132 -1.06 -16.87 10.58
C SER A 132 0.01 -16.87 9.49
N VAL A 133 1.10 -17.57 9.74
CA VAL A 133 2.19 -17.82 8.77
C VAL A 133 2.42 -19.31 8.73
N TYR A 134 2.34 -19.92 7.55
CA TYR A 134 2.41 -21.36 7.39
C TYR A 134 3.13 -21.76 6.10
N GLY A 135 3.71 -22.96 6.13
CA GLY A 135 4.45 -23.59 5.05
C GLY A 135 5.18 -24.83 5.57
N SER A 136 5.74 -25.65 4.67
CA SER A 136 6.47 -26.88 5.05
C SER A 136 7.73 -26.62 5.86
N SER A 137 8.35 -25.45 5.66
CA SER A 137 9.49 -24.95 6.44
C SER A 137 9.36 -23.44 6.58
N ILE A 138 9.63 -22.93 7.79
CA ILE A 138 9.66 -21.49 8.08
C ILE A 138 11.03 -21.19 8.68
N MET A 139 11.85 -20.45 7.94
CA MET A 139 13.15 -19.97 8.41
C MET A 139 13.01 -18.51 8.84
N VAL A 140 13.39 -18.20 10.08
CA VAL A 140 13.46 -16.84 10.61
C VAL A 140 14.91 -16.56 10.98
N ASP A 141 15.56 -15.71 10.21
CA ASP A 141 16.97 -15.33 10.39
C ASP A 141 17.07 -13.88 10.87
N GLY A 142 17.75 -13.67 11.99
CA GLY A 142 17.97 -12.37 12.59
C GLY A 142 19.45 -12.16 12.88
N SER A 143 20.06 -11.15 12.24
CA SER A 143 21.50 -10.89 12.35
C SER A 143 21.94 -10.41 13.74
N THR A 144 21.04 -9.79 14.51
CA THR A 144 21.34 -9.28 15.86
C THR A 144 20.48 -9.92 16.93
N ASN A 145 19.15 -9.91 16.78
CA ASN A 145 18.24 -10.58 17.70
C ASN A 145 16.92 -10.98 17.02
N VAL A 146 16.29 -12.02 17.57
CA VAL A 146 14.90 -12.38 17.32
C VAL A 146 14.21 -12.41 18.68
N LYS A 147 13.23 -11.52 18.91
CA LYS A 147 12.46 -11.43 20.17
C LYS A 147 11.01 -11.84 19.92
N ILE A 148 10.50 -12.77 20.71
CA ILE A 148 9.09 -13.19 20.70
C ILE A 148 8.56 -13.02 22.13
N GLN A 149 7.52 -12.21 22.31
CA GLN A 149 6.92 -11.89 23.59
C GLN A 149 5.40 -11.99 23.50
N GLY A 150 4.77 -12.50 24.56
CA GLY A 150 3.33 -12.61 24.68
C GLY A 150 2.97 -13.18 26.05
N GLY A 151 1.71 -13.02 26.49
CA GLY A 151 1.27 -13.56 27.77
C GLY A 151 1.48 -15.07 27.89
N ALA A 152 1.35 -15.80 26.77
CA ALA A 152 1.73 -17.20 26.65
C ALA A 152 2.41 -17.44 25.29
N VAL A 153 3.62 -18.03 25.32
CA VAL A 153 4.36 -18.45 24.12
C VAL A 153 4.45 -19.97 24.13
N LYS A 154 3.74 -20.63 23.20
CA LYS A 154 3.73 -22.09 23.07
C LYS A 154 4.62 -22.50 21.91
N ILE A 155 5.70 -23.23 22.22
CA ILE A 155 6.59 -23.84 21.23
C ILE A 155 6.43 -25.36 21.36
N ASN A 156 5.91 -26.01 20.33
CA ASN A 156 5.65 -27.45 20.33
C ASN A 156 6.44 -28.12 19.20
N PRO A 157 7.76 -28.37 19.37
CA PRO A 157 8.51 -29.11 18.39
C PRO A 157 8.02 -30.57 18.37
N SER A 158 7.92 -31.18 17.19
CA SER A 158 7.63 -32.61 17.10
C SER A 158 8.75 -33.44 17.78
N ALA A 159 8.46 -34.70 18.11
CA ALA A 159 9.42 -35.60 18.76
C ALA A 159 10.73 -35.81 17.95
N ALA A 160 10.75 -35.45 16.67
CA ALA A 160 11.94 -35.48 15.83
C ALA A 160 12.85 -34.27 16.11
N ALA A 161 13.87 -34.51 16.95
CA ALA A 161 15.07 -33.68 17.10
C ALA A 161 14.90 -32.26 17.66
N SER A 162 14.48 -32.16 18.92
CA SER A 162 14.90 -31.06 19.80
C SER A 162 16.41 -31.18 20.08
N ARG A 163 17.27 -30.78 19.12
CA ARG A 163 18.73 -30.78 19.33
C ARG A 163 19.31 -29.43 19.75
N PHE A 164 18.56 -28.33 19.65
CA PHE A 164 18.93 -27.04 20.25
C PHE A 164 17.68 -26.22 20.62
N VAL A 165 17.08 -26.51 21.78
CA VAL A 165 16.16 -25.57 22.46
C VAL A 165 16.87 -25.08 23.71
N GLY A 166 17.91 -24.25 23.51
CA GLY A 166 18.51 -23.46 24.58
C GLY A 166 17.66 -22.23 24.87
N VAL A 167 16.40 -22.42 25.26
CA VAL A 167 15.55 -21.29 25.66
C VAL A 167 16.01 -20.87 27.05
N ASN A 168 16.90 -19.89 27.11
CA ASN A 168 17.25 -19.25 28.36
C ASN A 168 16.12 -18.27 28.73
N MET A 169 14.99 -18.81 29.23
CA MET A 169 13.96 -18.00 29.86
C MET A 169 14.52 -17.51 31.18
N ARG A 170 15.21 -16.36 31.19
CA ARG A 170 15.37 -15.62 32.45
C ARG A 170 13.97 -15.20 32.90
N PRO A 171 13.49 -15.64 34.07
CA PRO A 171 12.27 -15.08 34.63
C PRO A 171 12.46 -13.58 34.76
N GLN A 172 11.64 -12.79 34.07
CA GLN A 172 11.45 -11.41 34.45
C GLN A 172 10.63 -11.47 35.74
N ILE A 173 11.31 -11.59 36.88
CA ILE A 173 10.68 -11.36 38.18
C ILE A 173 10.25 -9.90 38.15
N VAL A 174 8.98 -9.66 37.88
CA VAL A 174 8.36 -8.36 38.16
C VAL A 174 8.41 -8.23 39.67
N LYS A 175 9.48 -7.62 40.20
CA LYS A 175 9.53 -7.28 41.62
C LYS A 175 8.28 -6.42 41.90
N PRO A 176 7.41 -6.79 42.85
CA PRO A 176 6.28 -5.92 43.20
C PRO A 176 6.85 -4.55 43.54
N LYS A 177 6.27 -3.50 42.95
CA LYS A 177 6.65 -2.12 43.24
C LYS A 177 6.53 -1.97 44.77
N PRO A 178 7.58 -1.55 45.50
CA PRO A 178 7.52 -1.48 46.95
C PRO A 178 6.37 -0.55 47.33
N GLU A 179 5.39 -1.10 48.04
CA GLU A 179 4.28 -0.32 48.58
C GLU A 179 4.79 0.34 49.87
N MET A 180 4.80 1.68 49.89
CA MET A 180 5.20 2.45 51.06
C MET A 180 4.15 2.24 52.15
N THR A 181 4.49 1.45 53.16
CA THR A 181 3.67 1.31 54.37
C THR A 181 3.98 2.47 55.32
N SER A 182 3.07 2.78 56.23
CA SER A 182 3.29 3.78 57.28
C SER A 182 4.51 3.46 58.15
N GLU A 183 4.81 2.18 58.35
CA GLU A 183 6.01 1.71 59.05
C GLU A 183 7.28 1.95 58.21
N SER A 184 7.25 1.72 56.90
CA SER A 184 8.40 2.00 56.02
C SER A 184 8.64 3.50 55.84
N TYR A 185 7.59 4.33 55.96
CA TYR A 185 7.72 5.79 55.99
C TYR A 185 8.35 6.28 57.30
N ALA A 186 7.93 5.73 58.46
CA ALA A 186 8.50 6.08 59.76
C ALA A 186 9.98 5.70 59.87
N ALA A 187 10.40 4.59 59.25
CA ALA A 187 11.79 4.14 59.24
C ALA A 187 12.74 5.03 58.42
N ILE A 188 12.22 5.87 57.52
CA ILE A 188 13.00 6.80 56.69
C ILE A 188 12.79 8.27 57.07
N THR A 189 12.17 8.53 58.23
CA THR A 189 11.97 9.88 58.76
C THR A 189 12.37 9.97 60.21
N GLU A 190 13.21 10.94 60.58
CA GLU A 190 13.53 11.25 61.97
C GLU A 190 13.24 12.74 62.22
N ALA A 191 12.49 13.04 63.29
CA ALA A 191 12.00 14.39 63.62
C ALA A 191 11.24 15.12 62.48
N GLY A 192 10.57 14.37 61.59
CA GLY A 192 9.72 14.93 60.53
C GLY A 192 10.44 15.28 59.22
N ASN A 193 11.74 14.98 59.08
CA ASN A 193 12.48 15.14 57.83
C ASN A 193 12.76 13.78 57.17
N LEU A 194 12.68 13.73 55.84
CA LEU A 194 13.07 12.56 55.04
C LEU A 194 14.59 12.36 55.11
N MET A 195 15.02 11.14 55.46
CA MET A 195 16.42 10.72 55.61
C MET A 195 17.14 10.55 54.25
N GLN A 196 16.87 11.41 53.26
CA GLN A 196 17.55 11.38 51.96
C GLN A 196 18.90 12.13 51.99
N GLU A 197 19.14 12.99 52.97
CA GLU A 197 20.39 13.78 53.06
C GLU A 197 21.51 13.13 53.90
N LEU A 198 21.33 11.92 54.43
CA LEU A 198 22.35 11.23 55.25
C LEU A 198 23.08 10.06 54.55
N CYS A 199 22.84 9.79 53.27
CA CYS A 199 23.67 8.82 52.54
C CYS A 199 25.02 9.44 52.13
N GLN A 200 26.09 9.10 52.84
CA GLN A 200 27.47 9.35 52.38
C GLN A 200 27.88 8.31 51.33
N CYS A 201 27.12 8.25 50.25
CA CYS A 201 27.26 7.27 49.18
C CYS A 201 28.66 7.30 48.50
N ASP A 202 29.47 8.35 48.70
CA ASP A 202 30.85 8.47 48.19
C ASP A 202 31.97 8.23 49.23
N LYS A 203 31.66 7.80 50.46
CA LYS A 203 32.67 7.53 51.52
C LYS A 203 32.78 6.06 51.93
N GLY A 204 32.28 5.14 51.11
CA GLY A 204 32.52 3.69 51.29
C GLY A 204 31.73 3.02 52.42
N GLY A 205 30.61 3.61 52.88
CA GLY A 205 29.69 2.97 53.82
C GLY A 205 28.57 2.19 53.11
N VAL A 206 28.18 1.04 53.66
CA VAL A 206 27.10 0.19 53.11
C VAL A 206 25.74 0.79 53.46
N CYS A 207 24.95 1.15 52.44
CA CYS A 207 23.61 1.71 52.60
C CYS A 207 22.55 0.60 52.70
N GLN A 208 21.77 0.58 53.79
CA GLN A 208 20.76 -0.47 54.04
C GLN A 208 19.54 -0.41 53.11
N LEU A 209 19.41 0.64 52.28
CA LEU A 209 18.34 0.73 51.27
C LEU A 209 18.65 -0.06 49.99
N HIS A 210 19.91 -0.47 49.80
CA HIS A 210 20.32 -1.35 48.70
C HIS A 210 20.82 -2.67 49.29
N SER A 211 19.86 -3.54 49.65
CA SER A 211 20.08 -4.98 49.80
C SER A 211 19.59 -5.69 48.54
#